data_AF-A0A951N528-F1
#
_entry.id   AF-A0A951N528-F1
#
_cell.length_a   1.000
_cell.length_b   1.000
_cell.length_c   1.000
_cell.angle_alpha   90.00
_cell.angle_beta   90.00
_cell.angle_gamma   90.00
#
_symmetry.space_group_name_H-M   'P 1'
#
loop_
_entity.id
_entity.type
_entity.pdbx_description
1 polymer ?
#
loop_
_entity_poly.entity_id
_entity_poly.type
_entity_poly.pdbx_seq_one_letter_code
_entity_poly.pdbx_strand_id
1 'polypeptide(L)'
;MIRHIASFLGRRLLGRAVASSVQGASGGALDFKLGLRLLRDGRVPFKSKIAGLGLGLGAVFILEILELPLQTALMLLLPFVGIAADLALDGVELLAGPIIVASLVLPYLAPRDIVEQIRAEGQPQGQVYEANANIK
;
A
#
# COMPACT_ATOMS: atom_id res chain seq x y z
N MET A 1 -42.62 1.26 0.36
CA MET A 1 -42.00 2.18 -0.62
C MET A 1 -40.68 2.82 -0.17
N ILE A 2 -40.41 3.01 1.12
CA ILE A 2 -39.21 3.72 1.62
C ILE A 2 -37.89 2.92 1.48
N ARG A 3 -37.97 1.58 1.43
CA ARG A 3 -36.80 0.67 1.35
C ARG A 3 -36.04 0.69 0.00
N HIS A 4 -36.66 1.15 -1.09
CA HIS A 4 -36.02 1.15 -2.42
C HIS A 4 -35.25 2.44 -2.75
N ILE A 5 -35.51 3.54 -2.03
CA ILE A 5 -34.84 4.82 -2.29
C ILE A 5 -33.46 4.87 -1.61
N ALA A 6 -33.33 4.26 -0.42
CA ALA A 6 -32.07 4.22 0.33
C ALA A 6 -30.96 3.42 -0.39
N SER A 7 -31.31 2.37 -1.14
CA SER A 7 -30.33 1.54 -1.86
C SER A 7 -29.83 2.16 -3.16
N PHE A 8 -30.56 3.13 -3.73
CA PHE A 8 -30.15 3.81 -4.96
C PHE A 8 -29.19 4.97 -4.69
N LEU A 9 -29.40 5.69 -3.59
CA LEU A 9 -28.54 6.80 -3.18
C LEU A 9 -27.20 6.29 -2.61
N GLY A 10 -27.23 5.21 -1.82
CA GLY A 10 -26.03 4.57 -1.28
C GLY A 10 -25.09 4.03 -2.36
N ARG A 11 -25.62 3.39 -3.42
CA ARG A 11 -24.81 2.84 -4.52
C ARG A 11 -24.16 3.92 -5.39
N ARG A 12 -24.80 5.07 -5.59
CA ARG A 12 -24.19 6.19 -6.36
C ARG A 12 -23.12 6.93 -5.56
N LEU A 13 -23.27 7.04 -4.25
CA LEU A 13 -22.25 7.64 -3.39
C LEU A 13 -21.06 6.70 -3.18
N LEU A 14 -21.31 5.40 -2.96
CA LEU A 14 -20.26 4.37 -2.93
C LEU A 14 -19.53 4.27 -4.27
N GLY A 15 -20.26 4.29 -5.39
CA GLY A 15 -19.65 4.29 -6.74
C GLY A 15 -18.80 5.52 -7.01
N ARG A 16 -19.18 6.70 -6.49
CA ARG A 16 -18.37 7.93 -6.60
C ARG A 16 -17.15 7.93 -5.69
N ALA A 17 -17.27 7.41 -4.47
CA ALA A 17 -16.12 7.26 -3.56
C ALA A 17 -15.10 6.28 -4.14
N VAL A 18 -15.55 5.12 -4.64
CA VAL A 18 -14.70 4.13 -5.30
C VAL A 18 -14.13 4.65 -6.62
N ALA A 19 -14.93 5.35 -7.43
CA ALA A 19 -14.43 5.98 -8.66
C ALA A 19 -13.42 7.09 -8.36
N SER A 20 -13.60 7.87 -7.29
CA SER A 20 -12.62 8.89 -6.87
C SER A 20 -11.33 8.29 -6.30
N SER A 21 -11.39 7.13 -5.65
CA SER A 21 -10.18 6.38 -5.25
C SER A 21 -9.46 5.73 -6.44
N VAL A 22 -10.19 5.37 -7.50
CA VAL A 22 -9.62 4.79 -8.73
C VAL A 22 -9.08 5.88 -9.66
N GLN A 23 -9.69 7.06 -9.74
CA GLN A 23 -9.17 8.19 -10.52
C GLN A 23 -7.97 8.90 -9.87
N GLY A 24 -7.75 8.75 -8.56
CA GLY A 24 -6.52 9.16 -7.88
C GLY A 24 -5.34 8.17 -8.03
N ALA A 25 -5.56 7.00 -8.64
CA ALA A 25 -4.56 5.93 -8.77
C ALA A 25 -3.44 6.21 -9.80
N SER A 26 -3.45 7.39 -10.43
CA SER A 26 -2.37 7.83 -11.33
C SER A 26 -1.32 8.72 -10.64
N GLY A 27 -1.48 9.06 -9.36
CA GLY A 27 -0.52 9.90 -8.63
C GLY A 27 -0.80 10.13 -7.14
N GLY A 28 -1.51 9.20 -6.48
CA GLY A 28 -1.98 9.33 -5.11
C GLY A 28 -0.90 9.11 -4.04
N ALA A 29 -1.14 9.66 -2.85
CA ALA A 29 -0.29 9.59 -1.65
C ALA A 29 0.10 8.18 -1.17
N LEU A 30 -0.44 7.12 -1.79
CA LEU A 30 -0.17 5.71 -1.50
C LEU A 30 0.22 4.95 -2.78
N ASP A 31 1.09 5.53 -3.60
CA ASP A 31 1.61 4.85 -4.78
C ASP A 31 2.63 3.76 -4.39
N PHE A 32 2.10 2.59 -4.04
CA PHE A 32 2.88 1.41 -3.72
C PHE A 32 3.85 1.02 -4.84
N LYS A 33 3.46 1.20 -6.11
CA LYS A 33 4.31 0.85 -7.25
C LYS A 33 5.52 1.76 -7.34
N LEU A 34 5.33 3.07 -7.13
CA LEU A 34 6.44 4.02 -6.99
C LEU A 34 7.32 3.66 -5.81
N GLY A 35 6.73 3.38 -4.65
CA GLY A 35 7.42 2.92 -3.46
C GLY A 35 8.34 1.73 -3.70
N LEU A 36 7.80 0.69 -4.34
CA LEU A 36 8.55 -0.52 -4.67
C LEU A 36 9.66 -0.25 -5.70
N ARG A 37 9.42 0.64 -6.67
CA ARG A 37 10.46 1.11 -7.61
C ARG A 37 11.59 1.80 -6.85
N LEU A 38 11.27 2.73 -5.94
CA LEU A 38 12.25 3.41 -5.09
C LEU A 38 13.04 2.43 -4.21
N LEU A 39 12.37 1.40 -3.68
CA LEU A 39 13.04 0.40 -2.86
C LEU A 39 14.06 -0.42 -3.67
N ARG A 40 13.79 -0.67 -4.95
CA ARG A 40 14.67 -1.41 -5.86
C ARG A 40 15.73 -0.54 -6.54
N ASP A 41 15.51 0.76 -6.66
CA ASP A 41 16.41 1.67 -7.39
C ASP A 41 17.72 1.95 -6.63
N GLY A 42 18.86 1.80 -7.30
CA GLY A 42 20.19 2.01 -6.70
C GLY A 42 20.54 3.46 -6.38
N ARG A 43 19.81 4.44 -6.96
CA ARG A 43 20.02 5.87 -6.72
C ARG A 43 19.50 6.31 -5.35
N VAL A 44 18.50 5.61 -4.81
CA VAL A 44 17.89 5.96 -3.51
C VAL A 44 18.88 5.68 -2.37
N PRO A 45 19.17 6.65 -1.48
CA PRO A 45 20.13 6.47 -0.39
C PRO A 45 19.78 5.29 0.52
N PHE A 46 20.79 4.49 0.87
CA PHE A 46 20.64 3.32 1.73
C PHE A 46 19.98 3.67 3.08
N LYS A 47 20.31 4.84 3.65
CA LYS A 47 19.73 5.32 4.91
C LYS A 47 18.20 5.43 4.85
N SER A 48 17.65 5.97 3.76
CA SER A 48 16.20 6.10 3.58
C SER A 48 15.52 4.73 3.46
N LYS A 49 16.17 3.76 2.80
CA LYS A 49 15.66 2.38 2.69
C LYS A 49 15.63 1.68 4.04
N ILE A 50 16.72 1.77 4.82
CA ILE A 50 16.79 1.21 6.16
C ILE A 50 15.79 1.88 7.10
N ALA A 51 15.62 3.19 7.03
CA ALA A 51 14.61 3.89 7.81
C ALA A 51 13.18 3.41 7.45
N GLY A 52 12.87 3.28 6.16
CA GLY A 52 11.57 2.77 5.70
C GLY A 52 11.31 1.33 6.15
N LEU A 53 12.29 0.43 5.97
CA LEU A 53 12.20 -0.96 6.43
C LEU A 53 12.11 -1.08 7.94
N GLY A 54 12.84 -0.24 8.68
CA GLY A 54 12.78 -0.19 10.15
C GLY A 54 11.42 0.27 10.65
N LEU A 55 10.82 1.30 10.03
CA LEU A 55 9.44 1.71 10.32
C LEU A 55 8.45 0.59 9.99
N GLY A 56 8.67 -0.12 8.88
CA GLY A 56 7.85 -1.26 8.50
C GLY A 56 7.92 -2.42 9.49
N LEU A 57 9.12 -2.77 9.96
CA LEU A 57 9.32 -3.77 10.99
C LEU A 57 8.67 -3.36 12.32
N GLY A 58 8.82 -2.10 12.72
CA GLY A 58 8.15 -1.57 13.90
C GLY A 58 6.62 -1.62 13.79
N ALA A 59 6.07 -1.34 12.60
CA ALA A 59 4.63 -1.44 12.35
C ALA A 59 4.13 -2.89 12.46
N VAL A 60 4.82 -3.85 11.84
CA VAL A 60 4.49 -5.28 11.97
C VAL A 60 4.56 -5.74 13.42
N PHE A 61 5.60 -5.36 14.15
CA PHE A 61 5.74 -5.74 15.55
C PHE A 61 4.57 -5.23 16.43
N ILE A 62 4.08 -4.01 16.15
CA ILE A 62 2.89 -3.48 16.83
C ILE A 62 1.64 -4.28 16.45
N LEU A 63 1.49 -4.66 15.17
CA LEU A 63 0.37 -5.47 14.70
C LEU A 63 0.39 -6.86 15.34
N GLU A 64 1.53 -7.55 15.36
CA GLU A 64 1.67 -8.87 16.01
C GLU A 64 1.23 -8.82 17.49
N ILE A 65 1.65 -7.79 18.23
CA ILE A 65 1.23 -7.61 19.64
C ILE A 65 -0.30 -7.45 19.74
N LEU A 66 -0.91 -6.73 18.81
CA LEU A 66 -2.36 -6.52 18.77
C LEU A 66 -3.13 -7.77 18.32
N GLU A 67 -2.46 -8.70 17.63
CA GLU A 67 -3.04 -9.94 17.14
C GLU A 67 -3.00 -11.08 18.18
N LEU A 68 -2.10 -11.02 19.17
CA LEU A 68 -2.01 -12.00 20.27
C LEU A 68 -3.37 -12.39 20.91
N PRO A 69 -4.31 -11.46 21.19
CA PRO A 69 -5.61 -11.81 21.75
C PRO A 69 -6.46 -12.68 20.79
N LEU A 70 -6.42 -12.35 19.50
CA LEU A 70 -7.15 -13.08 18.47
C LEU A 70 -6.52 -14.46 18.24
N GLN A 71 -5.20 -14.52 18.15
CA GLN A 71 -4.41 -15.74 18.04
C GLN A 71 -4.70 -16.69 19.21
N THR A 72 -4.72 -16.17 20.44
CA THR A 72 -5.06 -16.96 21.65
C THR A 72 -6.46 -17.55 21.55
N ALA A 73 -7.45 -16.77 21.08
CA ALA A 73 -8.82 -17.25 20.89
C ALA A 73 -8.92 -18.34 19.81
N LEU A 74 -8.20 -18.19 18.70
CA LEU A 74 -8.16 -19.17 17.60
C LEU A 74 -7.46 -20.47 18.00
N MET A 75 -6.36 -20.37 18.75
CA MET A 75 -5.61 -21.53 19.25
C MET A 75 -6.48 -22.40 20.18
N LEU A 76 -7.38 -21.79 20.95
CA LEU A 76 -8.35 -22.50 21.80
C LEU A 76 -9.40 -23.27 20.98
N LEU A 77 -9.79 -22.75 19.80
CA LEU A 77 -10.82 -23.34 18.95
C LEU A 77 -10.29 -24.40 17.99
N LEU A 78 -9.08 -24.22 17.45
CA LEU A 78 -8.49 -25.04 16.39
C LEU A 78 -6.99 -25.30 16.69
N PRO A 79 -6.63 -26.13 17.66
CA PRO A 79 -5.26 -26.19 18.18
C PRO A 79 -4.22 -26.63 17.16
N PHE A 80 -4.50 -27.64 16.33
CA PHE A 80 -3.49 -28.17 15.38
C PHE A 80 -3.42 -27.39 14.05
N VAL A 81 -4.57 -26.99 13.51
CA VAL A 81 -4.63 -26.19 12.26
C VAL A 81 -4.26 -24.74 12.53
N GLY A 82 -4.64 -24.23 13.71
CA GLY A 82 -4.30 -22.88 14.17
C GLY A 82 -2.81 -22.67 14.21
N ILE A 83 -2.05 -23.50 14.93
CA ILE A 83 -0.59 -23.33 15.08
C ILE A 83 0.16 -23.30 13.74
N ALA A 84 -0.18 -24.21 12.82
CA ALA A 84 0.52 -24.29 11.54
C ALA A 84 0.18 -23.13 10.60
N ALA A 85 -1.09 -22.71 10.56
CA ALA A 85 -1.53 -21.59 9.75
C ALA A 85 -0.96 -20.27 10.29
N ASP A 86 -0.99 -20.10 11.61
CA ASP A 86 -0.45 -18.96 12.35
C ASP A 86 1.04 -18.77 12.09
N LEU A 87 1.86 -19.81 12.28
CA LEU A 87 3.30 -19.75 11.99
C LEU A 87 3.61 -19.40 10.52
N ALA A 88 2.81 -19.91 9.58
CA ALA A 88 3.00 -19.62 8.16
C ALA A 88 2.60 -18.19 7.81
N LEU A 89 1.51 -17.68 8.37
CA LEU A 89 1.02 -16.32 8.14
C LEU A 89 1.96 -15.30 8.78
N ASP A 90 2.37 -15.51 10.02
CA ASP A 90 3.34 -14.66 10.73
C ASP A 90 4.66 -14.57 9.96
N GLY A 91 5.16 -15.71 9.46
CA GLY A 91 6.37 -15.75 8.65
C GLY A 91 6.26 -14.93 7.35
N VAL A 92 5.10 -14.97 6.69
CA VAL A 92 4.85 -14.15 5.49
C VAL A 92 4.71 -12.68 5.85
N GLU A 93 4.01 -12.36 6.94
CA GLU A 93 3.80 -10.99 7.39
C GLU A 93 5.10 -10.32 7.83
N LEU A 94 5.95 -11.02 8.59
CA LEU A 94 7.25 -10.52 9.01
C LEU A 94 8.17 -10.20 7.82
N LEU A 95 8.03 -10.90 6.69
CA LEU A 95 8.80 -10.64 5.48
C LEU A 95 8.16 -9.58 4.58
N ALA A 96 6.85 -9.67 4.35
CA ALA A 96 6.13 -8.83 3.39
C ALA A 96 5.73 -7.48 4.01
N GLY A 97 5.31 -7.47 5.27
CA GLY A 97 4.84 -6.29 5.99
C GLY A 97 5.86 -5.15 5.98
N PRO A 98 7.14 -5.38 6.32
CA PRO A 98 8.14 -4.33 6.30
C PRO A 98 8.38 -3.78 4.88
N ILE A 99 8.36 -4.64 3.87
CA ILE A 99 8.48 -4.24 2.45
C ILE A 99 7.28 -3.38 2.04
N ILE A 100 6.08 -3.75 2.49
CA ILE A 100 4.86 -3.04 2.14
C ILE A 100 4.87 -1.64 2.74
N VAL A 101 5.10 -1.54 4.05
CA VAL A 101 5.15 -0.26 4.75
C VAL A 101 6.31 0.58 4.24
N ALA A 102 7.49 0.00 4.02
CA ALA A 102 8.62 0.71 3.42
C ALA A 102 8.24 1.29 2.07
N SER A 103 7.56 0.53 1.19
CA SER A 103 7.11 1.03 -0.11
C SER A 103 6.15 2.22 0.03
N LEU A 104 5.26 2.21 1.01
CA LEU A 104 4.34 3.33 1.24
C LEU A 104 5.04 4.58 1.79
N VAL A 105 6.07 4.41 2.62
CA VAL A 105 6.73 5.52 3.34
C VAL A 105 7.93 6.07 2.57
N LEU A 106 8.59 5.26 1.73
CA LEU A 106 9.82 5.64 1.03
C LEU A 106 9.69 6.87 0.11
N PRO A 107 8.56 7.12 -0.59
CA PRO A 107 8.35 8.38 -1.33
C PRO A 107 8.47 9.65 -0.47
N TYR A 108 8.30 9.53 0.86
CA TYR A 108 8.41 10.64 1.81
C TYR A 108 9.78 10.73 2.48
N LEU A 109 10.55 9.63 2.50
CA LEU A 109 11.89 9.55 3.11
C LEU A 109 13.03 9.72 2.12
N ALA A 110 12.80 9.46 0.84
CA ALA A 110 13.81 9.61 -0.21
C ALA A 110 13.95 11.07 -0.67
N PRO A 111 15.11 11.48 -1.21
CA PRO A 111 15.28 12.80 -1.81
C PRO A 111 14.24 13.07 -2.90
N ARG A 112 13.61 14.25 -2.87
CA ARG A 112 12.47 14.58 -3.74
C ARG A 112 12.81 14.54 -5.23
N ASP A 113 14.01 15.02 -5.57
CA ASP A 113 14.57 14.99 -6.93
C ASP A 113 14.60 13.57 -7.50
N ILE A 114 15.06 12.60 -6.71
CA ILE A 114 15.11 11.18 -7.10
C ILE A 114 13.69 10.60 -7.24
N VAL A 115 12.79 10.96 -6.32
CA VAL A 115 11.39 10.48 -6.35
C VAL A 115 10.66 10.99 -7.59
N GLU A 116 10.81 12.26 -7.92
CA GLU A 116 10.20 12.87 -9.10
C GLU A 116 10.77 12.29 -10.39
N GLN A 117 12.09 12.07 -10.45
CA GLN A 117 12.74 11.43 -11.59
C GLN A 117 12.19 10.02 -11.83
N ILE A 118 12.17 9.17 -10.81
CA ILE A 118 11.69 7.78 -10.92
C ILE A 118 10.18 7.74 -11.21
N ARG A 119 9.41 8.71 -10.71
CA ARG A 119 7.99 8.86 -11.03
C ARG A 119 7.79 9.16 -12.52
N ALA A 120 8.57 10.07 -13.09
CA ALA A 120 8.50 10.44 -14.50
C ALA A 120 8.89 9.27 -15.42
N GLU A 121 9.96 8.53 -15.08
CA GLU A 121 10.38 7.30 -15.79
C GLU A 121 9.28 6.22 -15.78
N GLY A 122 8.41 6.27 -14.78
CA GLY A 122 7.35 5.32 -14.55
C GLY A 122 6.06 5.55 -15.33
N GLN A 123 5.88 6.72 -15.98
CA GLN A 123 4.68 7.08 -16.72
C GLN A 123 4.73 6.48 -18.15
N PRO A 124 3.66 5.81 -18.61
CA PRO A 124 3.62 5.29 -19.97
C PRO A 124 3.69 6.43 -20.99
N GLN A 125 4.60 6.30 -21.97
CA GLN A 125 4.91 7.30 -23.00
C GLN A 125 3.68 7.84 -23.77
N GLY A 126 2.52 7.17 -23.73
CA GLY A 126 1.28 7.61 -24.36
C GLY A 126 0.59 8.83 -23.71
N GLN A 127 0.82 9.13 -22.43
CA GLN A 127 0.19 10.28 -21.77
C GLN A 127 0.79 11.64 -22.17
N VAL A 128 2.05 11.65 -22.59
CA VAL A 128 2.77 12.86 -23.01
C VAL A 128 2.30 13.33 -24.40
N TYR A 129 1.82 12.42 -25.25
CA TYR A 129 1.30 12.76 -26.57
C TYR A 129 -0.12 13.33 -26.52
N GLU A 130 -1.01 12.83 -25.64
CA GLU A 130 -2.36 13.40 -25.49
C GLU A 130 -2.36 14.79 -24.86
N ALA A 131 -1.47 15.06 -23.88
CA ALA A 131 -1.35 16.37 -23.26
C ALA A 131 -0.92 17.46 -24.26
N ASN A 132 -0.09 17.11 -25.25
CA ASN A 132 0.36 18.03 -26.30
C ASN A 132 -0.62 18.14 -27.49
N ALA A 133 -1.50 17.17 -27.68
CA ALA A 133 -2.50 17.19 -28.75
C ALA A 133 -3.68 18.14 -28.48
N ASN A 134 -3.91 18.51 -27.21
CA ASN A 134 -5.04 19.33 -26.79
C ASN A 134 -4.72 20.84 -26.67
N ILE A 135 -3.56 21.27 -27.20
CA ILE A 135 -3.11 22.67 -27.24
C ILE A 135 -3.21 23.24 -28.68
N LYS A 136 -4.20 22.77 -29.45
CA LYS A 136 -4.57 23.35 -30.76
C LYS A 136 -6.04 23.67 -30.76
#